data_AF-A0A6V7LSY0-F1
#
_entry.id   AF-A0A6V7LSY0-F1
#
_cell.length_a   1.000
_cell.length_b   1.000
_cell.length_c   1.000
_cell.angle_alpha   90.00
_cell.angle_beta   90.00
_cell.angle_gamma   90.00
#
_symmetry.space_group_name_H-M   'P 1'
#
loop_
_entity.id
_entity.type
_entity.pdbx_description
1 polymer ?
#
loop_
_entity_poly.entity_id
_entity_poly.type
_entity_poly.pdbx_seq_one_letter_code
_entity_poly.pdbx_strand_id
1 'polypeptide(L)'
;TMSTPSVTRLPTTVAQVTNTQEACKDIHCDFEATCEIGPDRYPRCSCKFDCTEEEINSAPVCGSDFKIYSSSCAMKMEACQRQQELRLRPLDLCQ
;
A
#
# COMPACT_ATOMS: atom_id res chain seq x y z
N THR A 1 -44.87 13.06 26.60
CA THR A 1 -43.42 13.25 26.39
C THR A 1 -42.73 12.00 26.93
N MET A 2 -41.90 11.24 26.22
CA MET A 2 -41.22 11.41 24.95
C MET A 2 -41.40 10.15 24.09
N SER A 3 -41.68 10.33 22.81
CA SER A 3 -41.69 9.25 21.83
C SER A 3 -40.24 8.89 21.50
N THR A 4 -39.83 7.65 21.80
CA THR A 4 -38.52 7.12 21.38
C THR A 4 -38.55 6.84 19.87
N PRO A 5 -37.53 7.26 19.09
CA PRO A 5 -37.45 6.90 17.68
C PRO A 5 -37.09 5.41 17.56
N SER A 6 -37.88 4.66 16.79
CA SER A 6 -37.55 3.30 16.40
C SER A 6 -36.29 3.32 15.53
N VAL A 7 -35.22 2.67 16.00
CA VAL A 7 -34.05 2.37 15.17
C VAL A 7 -34.45 1.25 14.21
N THR A 8 -34.94 1.64 13.03
CA THR A 8 -35.15 0.70 11.93
C THR A 8 -33.77 0.21 11.47
N ARG A 9 -33.40 -1.01 11.87
CA ARG A 9 -32.32 -1.74 11.20
C ARG A 9 -32.72 -1.89 9.74
N LEU A 10 -32.13 -1.09 8.85
CA LEU A 10 -32.16 -1.40 7.44
C LEU A 10 -31.50 -2.78 7.28
N PRO A 11 -32.09 -3.70 6.49
CA PRO A 11 -31.31 -4.81 6.00
C PRO A 11 -30.23 -4.17 5.12
N THR A 12 -29.01 -4.08 5.63
CA THR A 12 -27.85 -4.01 4.74
C THR A 12 -27.90 -5.33 4.01
N THR A 13 -28.61 -5.33 2.87
CA THR A 13 -28.41 -6.31 1.82
C THR A 13 -26.90 -6.49 1.75
N VAL A 14 -26.46 -7.75 1.78
CA VAL A 14 -25.07 -8.11 1.50
C VAL A 14 -24.84 -7.70 0.05
N ALA A 15 -24.69 -6.40 -0.18
CA ALA A 15 -24.34 -5.83 -1.45
C ALA A 15 -22.94 -6.36 -1.67
N GLN A 16 -22.82 -7.10 -2.76
CA GLN A 16 -21.55 -7.55 -3.25
C GLN A 16 -20.62 -6.35 -3.34
N VAL A 17 -19.77 -6.12 -2.32
CA VAL A 17 -18.58 -5.29 -2.45
C VAL A 17 -17.70 -5.98 -3.50
N THR A 18 -17.98 -5.69 -4.76
CA THR A 18 -17.23 -6.09 -5.95
C THR A 18 -16.54 -4.88 -6.55
N ASN A 19 -16.84 -3.68 -6.06
CA ASN A 19 -16.19 -2.45 -6.48
C ASN A 19 -14.97 -2.18 -5.58
N THR A 20 -13.78 -2.44 -6.10
CA THR A 20 -12.49 -2.12 -5.46
C THR A 20 -12.40 -0.64 -5.08
N GLN A 21 -12.95 0.26 -5.91
CA GLN A 21 -12.92 1.69 -5.70
C GLN A 21 -13.67 2.13 -4.43
N GLU A 22 -14.77 1.46 -4.09
CA GLU A 22 -15.55 1.80 -2.90
C GLU A 22 -14.92 1.20 -1.63
N ALA A 23 -14.45 -0.04 -1.72
CA ALA A 23 -13.82 -0.74 -0.59
C ALA A 23 -12.47 -0.14 -0.18
N CYS A 24 -11.71 0.38 -1.14
CA CYS A 24 -10.40 0.99 -0.92
C CYS A 24 -10.45 2.53 -0.82
N LYS A 25 -11.63 3.15 -0.92
CA LYS A 25 -11.79 4.61 -0.99
C LYS A 25 -11.10 5.35 0.15
N ASP A 26 -11.27 4.85 1.37
CA ASP A 26 -10.79 5.50 2.61
C ASP A 26 -9.59 4.74 3.23
N ILE A 27 -8.97 3.83 2.47
CA ILE A 27 -7.82 3.04 2.93
C ILE A 27 -6.54 3.66 2.36
N HIS A 28 -5.72 4.19 3.25
CA HIS A 28 -4.37 4.62 2.93
C HIS A 28 -3.38 3.49 3.25
N CYS A 29 -2.67 3.02 2.22
CA CYS A 29 -1.64 2.01 2.38
C CYS A 29 -0.27 2.68 2.52
N ASP A 30 0.54 2.19 3.45
CA ASP A 30 1.89 2.72 3.68
C ASP A 30 2.91 2.11 2.70
N PHE A 31 4.06 2.77 2.57
CA PHE A 31 5.22 2.26 1.81
C PHE A 31 4.92 1.94 0.34
N GLU A 32 4.08 2.75 -0.30
CA GLU A 32 3.66 2.58 -1.71
C GLU A 32 2.89 1.26 -1.98
N ALA A 33 2.35 0.61 -0.95
CA ALA A 33 1.44 -0.51 -1.14
C ALA A 33 0.15 -0.07 -1.84
N THR A 34 -0.43 -1.01 -2.60
CA THR A 34 -1.69 -0.83 -3.32
C THR A 34 -2.82 -1.54 -2.59
N CYS A 35 -3.94 -0.85 -2.38
CA CYS A 35 -5.14 -1.47 -1.83
C CYS A 35 -5.84 -2.33 -2.90
N GLU A 36 -6.11 -3.58 -2.58
CA GLU A 36 -6.85 -4.51 -3.43
C GLU A 36 -7.85 -5.35 -2.62
N ILE A 37 -8.79 -6.00 -3.30
CA ILE A 37 -9.76 -6.89 -2.66
C ILE A 37 -9.24 -8.32 -2.66
N GLY A 38 -9.06 -8.87 -1.47
CA GLY A 38 -8.64 -10.25 -1.29
C GLY A 38 -9.70 -11.28 -1.69
N PRO A 39 -9.34 -12.57 -1.74
CA PRO A 39 -10.28 -13.65 -2.10
C PRO A 39 -11.42 -13.81 -1.08
N ASP A 40 -11.23 -13.35 0.15
CA ASP A 40 -12.23 -13.28 1.22
C ASP A 40 -13.15 -12.05 1.11
N ARG A 41 -13.01 -11.25 0.04
CA ARG A 41 -13.80 -10.06 -0.26
C ARG A 41 -13.56 -8.88 0.69
N TYR A 42 -12.44 -8.87 1.40
CA TYR A 42 -12.00 -7.76 2.25
C TYR A 42 -10.84 -6.99 1.61
N PRO A 43 -10.77 -5.65 1.77
CA PRO A 43 -9.66 -4.87 1.27
C PRO A 43 -8.37 -5.16 2.04
N ARG A 44 -7.23 -5.21 1.35
CA ARG A 44 -5.89 -5.41 1.89
C ARG A 44 -4.87 -4.55 1.16
N CYS A 45 -3.85 -4.08 1.88
CA CYS A 45 -2.68 -3.45 1.28
C CYS A 45 -1.70 -4.52 0.81
N SER A 46 -1.30 -4.43 -0.46
CA SER A 46 -0.42 -5.39 -1.13
C SER A 46 0.78 -4.65 -1.76
N CYS A 47 1.96 -5.24 -1.66
CA CYS A 47 3.17 -4.69 -2.26
C CYS A 47 3.24 -5.05 -3.75
N LYS A 48 2.52 -4.30 -4.58
CA LYS A 48 2.59 -4.42 -6.04
C LYS A 48 3.49 -3.31 -6.58
N PHE A 49 4.63 -3.72 -7.13
CA PHE A 49 5.61 -2.81 -7.73
C PHE A 49 5.64 -3.05 -9.22
N ASP A 50 4.89 -2.24 -9.95
CA ASP A 50 5.01 -2.14 -11.40
C ASP A 50 6.12 -1.12 -11.70
N CYS A 51 7.37 -1.56 -11.61
CA CYS A 51 8.50 -0.72 -11.98
C CYS A 51 8.51 -0.50 -13.49
N THR A 52 8.60 0.75 -13.93
CA THR A 52 8.85 1.08 -15.34
C THR A 52 10.25 0.63 -15.77
N GLU A 53 10.47 0.44 -17.07
CA GLU A 53 11.82 0.11 -17.58
C GLU A 53 12.86 1.16 -17.21
N GLU A 54 12.48 2.44 -17.13
CA GLU A 54 13.36 3.52 -16.69
C GLU A 54 13.76 3.38 -15.22
N GLU A 55 12.82 2.98 -14.35
CA GLU A 55 13.10 2.76 -12.94
C GLU A 55 13.95 1.51 -12.71
N ILE A 56 13.73 0.44 -13.47
CA ILE A 56 14.53 -0.78 -13.41
C ILE A 56 15.97 -0.49 -13.84
N ASN A 57 16.16 0.27 -14.91
CA ASN A 57 17.47 0.62 -15.47
C ASN A 57 18.10 1.86 -14.82
N SER A 58 17.52 2.37 -13.73
CA SER A 58 18.09 3.49 -12.99
C SER A 58 19.40 3.10 -12.29
N ALA A 59 20.23 4.10 -11.99
CA ALA A 59 21.47 3.88 -11.27
C ALA A 59 21.21 3.32 -9.85
N PRO A 60 22.16 2.54 -9.28
CA PRO A 60 22.07 2.07 -7.91
C PRO A 60 21.88 3.22 -6.90
N VAL A 61 21.17 2.93 -5.81
CA VAL A 61 20.89 3.91 -4.75
C VAL A 61 21.31 3.37 -3.38
N CYS A 62 21.63 4.27 -2.46
CA CYS A 62 21.90 3.95 -1.07
C CYS A 62 20.66 4.20 -0.21
N GLY A 63 20.24 3.21 0.57
CA GLY A 63 19.13 3.30 1.51
C GLY A 63 19.55 3.80 2.89
N SER A 64 18.59 4.26 3.69
CA SER A 64 18.80 4.68 5.08
C SER A 64 19.15 3.56 6.05
N ASP A 65 19.07 2.31 5.60
CA ASP A 65 19.57 1.12 6.28
C ASP A 65 21.01 0.75 5.86
N PHE A 66 21.70 1.67 5.17
CA PHE A 66 23.08 1.54 4.71
C PHE A 66 23.31 0.39 3.71
N LYS A 67 22.24 -0.05 3.02
CA LYS A 67 22.30 -1.03 1.94
C LYS A 67 22.24 -0.36 0.57
N ILE A 68 23.03 -0.87 -0.38
CA ILE A 68 22.91 -0.52 -1.79
C ILE A 68 21.79 -1.33 -2.44
N TYR A 69 20.90 -0.64 -3.15
CA TYR A 69 19.84 -1.22 -3.97
C TYR A 69 20.16 -1.03 -5.44
N SER A 70 19.81 -2.01 -6.27
CA SER A 70 20.06 -1.98 -7.72
C SER A 70 19.36 -0.81 -8.41
N SER A 71 18.24 -0.34 -7.86
CA SER A 71 17.47 0.80 -8.34
C SER A 71 16.62 1.40 -7.21
N SER A 72 16.07 2.59 -7.45
CA SER A 72 15.08 3.20 -6.54
C SER A 72 13.82 2.34 -6.38
N CYS A 73 13.36 1.67 -7.45
CA CYS A 73 12.20 0.78 -7.38
C CYS A 73 12.48 -0.45 -6.51
N ALA A 74 13.68 -1.05 -6.64
CA ALA A 74 14.08 -2.16 -5.78
C ALA A 74 14.13 -1.75 -4.29
N MET A 75 14.59 -0.53 -3.99
CA MET A 75 14.56 0.02 -2.62
C MET A 75 13.12 0.15 -2.09
N LYS A 76 12.19 0.69 -2.88
CA LYS A 76 10.79 0.87 -2.50
C LYS A 76 10.07 -0.48 -2.32
N MET A 77 10.35 -1.45 -3.19
CA MET A 77 9.81 -2.80 -3.08
C MET A 77 10.20 -3.46 -1.75
N GLU A 78 11.48 -3.38 -1.40
CA GLU A 78 11.99 -3.87 -0.12
C GLU A 78 11.35 -3.13 1.06
N ALA A 79 11.24 -1.79 0.98
CA ALA A 79 10.59 -0.96 2.00
C ALA A 79 9.16 -1.41 2.28
N CYS A 80 8.37 -1.67 1.23
CA CYS A 80 7.01 -2.16 1.35
C CYS A 80 6.95 -3.55 1.98
N GLN A 81 7.77 -4.49 1.49
CA GLN A 81 7.76 -5.88 1.99
C GLN A 81 8.14 -5.94 3.48
N ARG A 82 9.06 -5.08 3.92
CA ARG A 82 9.47 -4.96 5.32
C ARG A 82 8.56 -4.08 6.16
N GLN A 83 7.60 -3.37 5.55
CA GLN A 83 6.79 -2.35 6.22
C GLN A 83 7.67 -1.34 6.98
N GLN A 84 8.73 -0.88 6.31
CA GLN A 84 9.72 0.02 6.88
C GLN A 84 10.00 1.19 5.95
N GLU A 85 10.10 2.39 6.52
CA GLU A 85 10.48 3.56 5.75
C GLU A 85 11.97 3.50 5.40
N LEU A 86 12.27 3.45 4.10
CA LEU A 86 13.62 3.61 3.58
C LEU A 86 13.71 4.94 2.84
N ARG A 87 14.72 5.74 3.21
CA ARG A 87 15.02 7.03 2.57
C ARG A 87 16.32 6.93 1.78
N LEU A 88 16.38 7.66 0.67
CA LEU A 88 17.63 7.81 -0.08
C LEU A 88 18.71 8.47 0.78
N ARG A 89 19.94 7.98 0.61
CA ARG A 89 21.15 8.51 1.22
C ARG A 89 22.24 8.71 0.16
N PRO A 90 23.22 9.59 0.42
CA PRO A 90 24.44 9.65 -0.38
C PRO A 90 25.08 8.26 -0.54
N LEU A 91 25.51 7.93 -1.76
CA LEU A 91 26.02 6.60 -2.10
C LEU A 91 27.23 6.18 -1.27
N ASP A 92 28.06 7.14 -0.86
CA ASP A 92 29.25 6.97 -0.03
C ASP A 92 28.97 6.56 1.42
N LEU A 93 27.70 6.59 1.87
CA LEU A 93 27.32 6.09 3.20
C LEU A 93 27.04 4.58 3.23
N CYS A 94 26.75 3.97 2.08
CA CYS A 94 26.57 2.53 1.98
C CYS A 94 27.91 1.88 1.59
N GLN A 95 28.28 0.77 2.27
CA GLN A 95 29.53 0.03 2.03
C GLN A 95 29.26 -1.33 1.39
#